data_AF-A0A940HQD1-F1
#
_entry.id   AF-A0A940HQD1-F1
#
_cell.length_a   1.000
_cell.length_b   1.000
_cell.length_c   1.000
_cell.angle_alpha   90.00
_cell.angle_beta   90.00
_cell.angle_gamma   90.00
#
_symmetry.space_group_name_H-M   'P 1'
#
loop_
_entity.id
_entity.type
_entity.pdbx_description
1 polymer ?
#
loop_
_entity_poly.entity_id
_entity_poly.type
_entity_poly.pdbx_seq_one_letter_code
_entity_poly.pdbx_strand_id
1 'polypeptide(L)' 'MDINRETCQRIVAAKLYMDDNFHEPIHLEGISERAFFSRFHFHRLFCRVYRKTPHQYLTRKRLHKAQELLQQE' A
#
# COMPACT_ATOMS: atom_id res chain seq x y z
N MET A 1 -7.56 18.37 -7.10
CA MET A 1 -6.29 18.17 -6.38
C MET A 1 -5.34 17.48 -7.34
N ASP A 2 -4.34 18.17 -7.86
CA ASP A 2 -3.38 17.54 -8.76
C ASP A 2 -2.37 16.74 -7.94
N ILE A 3 -2.06 15.53 -8.40
CA ILE A 3 -1.04 14.71 -7.75
C ILE A 3 0.31 15.22 -8.24
N ASN A 4 1.01 15.98 -7.40
CA ASN A 4 2.35 16.45 -7.72
C ASN A 4 3.38 15.31 -7.57
N ARG A 5 4.59 15.55 -8.11
CA ARG A 5 5.68 14.56 -8.10
C ARG A 5 6.02 14.06 -6.70
N GLU A 6 6.04 14.96 -5.71
CA GLU A 6 6.36 14.64 -4.33
C GLU A 6 5.30 13.72 -3.70
N THR A 7 4.03 13.99 -3.96
CA THR A 7 2.90 13.16 -3.50
C THR A 7 2.97 11.78 -4.12
N CYS A 8 3.26 11.67 -5.42
CA CYS A 8 3.51 10.39 -6.08
C CYS A 8 4.65 9.63 -5.41
N GLN A 9 5.79 10.29 -5.14
CA GLN A 9 6.96 9.66 -4.52
C GLN A 9 6.62 9.08 -3.14
N ARG A 10 5.92 9.84 -2.29
CA ARG A 10 5.51 9.37 -0.95
C ARG A 10 4.54 8.19 -1.01
N ILE A 11 3.60 8.22 -1.96
CA ILE A 11 2.65 7.11 -2.17
C ILE A 11 3.36 5.85 -2.70
N VAL A 12 4.33 6.01 -3.61
CA VAL A 12 5.16 4.90 -4.09
C VAL A 12 6.01 4.32 -2.96
N ALA A 13 6.65 5.16 -2.14
CA ALA A 13 7.43 4.71 -0.99
C ALA A 13 6.57 3.93 0.01
N ALA A 14 5.35 4.38 0.28
CA ALA A 14 4.41 3.64 1.12
C ALA A 14 4.03 2.28 0.53
N LYS A 15 3.81 2.23 -0.79
CA LYS A 15 3.50 0.97 -1.51
C LYS A 15 4.69 0.00 -1.48
N LEU A 16 5.92 0.48 -1.59
CA LEU A 16 7.13 -0.34 -1.42
C LEU A 16 7.23 -0.90 0.01
N TYR A 17 7.01 -0.06 1.02
CA TYR A 17 6.96 -0.54 2.40
C TYR A 17 5.91 -1.64 2.60
N MET A 18 4.72 -1.46 2.02
CA MET A 18 3.66 -2.48 2.04
C MET A 18 4.08 -3.77 1.32
N ASP A 19 4.82 -3.67 0.22
CA ASP A 19 5.34 -4.82 -0.54
C ASP A 19 6.43 -5.59 0.19
N ASP A 20 7.23 -4.93 1.00
CA ASP A 20 8.32 -5.56 1.76
C ASP A 20 7.82 -6.18 3.07
N ASN A 21 6.76 -5.60 3.65
CA ASN A 21 6.27 -5.95 4.99
C ASN A 21 4.88 -6.61 4.96
N PHE A 22 4.39 -7.07 3.81
CA PHE A 22 3.02 -7.60 3.70
C PHE A 22 2.74 -8.80 4.61
N HIS A 23 3.75 -9.53 5.05
CA HIS A 23 3.60 -10.65 5.98
C HIS A 23 3.21 -10.20 7.40
N GLU A 24 3.52 -8.96 7.76
CA GLU A 24 3.25 -8.39 9.08
C GLU A 24 1.90 -7.66 9.12
N PRO A 25 1.31 -7.44 10.32
CA PRO A 25 0.18 -6.54 10.48
C PRO A 25 0.54 -5.11 10.06
N ILE A 26 -0.10 -4.62 9.01
CA ILE A 26 0.06 -3.25 8.53
C ILE A 26 -1.24 -2.48 8.77
N HIS A 27 -1.15 -1.45 9.60
CA HIS A 27 -2.27 -0.55 9.89
C HIS A 27 -2.23 0.69 9.01
N LEU A 28 -3.41 1.18 8.60
CA LEU A 28 -3.57 2.38 7.77
C LEU A 28 -2.91 3.61 8.41
N GLU A 29 -2.97 3.71 9.73
CA GLU A 29 -2.35 4.78 10.52
C GLU A 29 -0.84 4.83 10.32
N GLY A 30 -0.15 3.72 10.61
CA GLY A 30 1.31 3.64 10.49
C GLY A 30 1.82 3.89 9.07
N ILE A 31 1.13 3.41 8.03
CA ILE A 31 1.56 3.69 6.64
C ILE A 31 1.25 5.12 6.22
N SER A 32 0.18 5.73 6.73
CA SER A 32 -0.15 7.13 6.43
C SER A 32 0.86 8.08 7.08
N GLU A 33 1.26 7.81 8.33
CA GLU A 33 2.27 8.58 9.05
C GLU A 33 3.63 8.50 8.38
N ARG A 34 4.07 7.30 7.99
CA ARG A 34 5.32 7.09 7.22
C ARG A 34 5.31 7.83 5.88
N ALA A 35 4.15 7.98 5.26
CA ALA A 35 3.96 8.71 4.02
C ALA A 35 3.76 10.23 4.23
N PHE A 36 3.81 10.71 5.48
CA PHE A 36 3.54 12.10 5.85
C PHE A 36 2.17 12.60 5.39
N PHE A 37 1.14 11.76 5.54
CA PHE A 37 -0.25 12.07 5.23
C PHE A 37 -1.16 11.72 6.40
N SER A 38 -2.29 12.42 6.52
CA SER A 38 -3.37 11.94 7.37
C SER A 38 -3.96 10.63 6.80
N ARG A 39 -4.52 9.78 7.65
CA ARG A 39 -5.18 8.51 7.27
C ARG A 39 -6.12 8.66 6.08
N PHE A 40 -7.01 9.66 6.13
CA PHE A 40 -7.99 9.92 5.07
C PHE A 40 -7.34 10.40 3.78
N HIS A 41 -6.32 11.26 3.86
CA HIS A 41 -5.64 11.77 2.68
C HIS A 41 -4.84 10.66 1.99
N PHE A 42 -4.09 9.87 2.76
CA PHE A 42 -3.38 8.70 2.28
C PHE A 42 -4.34 7.73 1.58
N HIS A 43 -5.45 7.37 2.22
CA HIS A 43 -6.43 6.46 1.64
C HIS A 43 -6.95 6.96 0.30
N ARG A 44 -7.35 8.23 0.20
CA ARG A 44 -7.83 8.82 -1.06
C ARG A 44 -6.77 8.83 -2.14
N LEU A 45 -5.53 9.23 -1.82
CA LEU A 45 -4.42 9.28 -2.77
C LEU A 45 -4.06 7.88 -3.27
N PHE A 46 -3.92 6.92 -2.36
CA PHE A 46 -3.59 5.54 -2.70
C PHE A 46 -4.66 4.94 -3.63
N CYS A 47 -5.95 5.12 -3.30
CA CYS A 47 -7.05 4.69 -4.16
C CYS A 47 -7.03 5.37 -5.53
N ARG A 48 -6.65 6.66 -5.60
CA ARG A 48 -6.58 7.38 -6.87
C ARG A 48 -5.43 6.89 -7.75
N VAL A 49 -4.26 6.63 -7.15
CA VAL A 49 -3.05 6.18 -7.86
C VAL A 49 -3.16 4.71 -8.27
N TYR A 50 -3.55 3.83 -7.35
CA TYR A 50 -3.53 2.38 -7.56
C TYR A 50 -4.89 1.74 -7.83
N ARG A 51 -5.98 2.53 -7.82
CA ARG A 51 -7.36 2.09 -8.08
C ARG A 51 -7.85 0.97 -7.16
N LYS A 52 -7.25 0.85 -5.97
CA LYS A 52 -7.55 -0.15 -4.94
C LYS A 52 -7.35 0.49 -3.56
N THR A 53 -8.06 0.03 -2.55
CA THR A 53 -7.76 0.44 -1.17
C THR A 53 -6.45 -0.18 -0.68
N PRO A 54 -5.74 0.44 0.29
CA PRO A 54 -4.54 -0.15 0.87
C PRO A 54 -4.79 -1.56 1.42
N HIS A 55 -5.95 -1.79 2.03
CA HIS A 55 -6.35 -3.11 2.52
C HIS A 55 -6.50 -4.11 1.37
N GLN A 56 -7.27 -3.77 0.33
CA GLN A 56 -7.43 -4.64 -0.84
C GLN A 56 -6.11 -4.97 -1.52
N TYR A 57 -5.17 -4.01 -1.56
CA TYR A 57 -3.83 -4.23 -2.08
C TYR A 57 -3.09 -5.31 -1.27
N LEU A 58 -3.03 -5.17 0.06
CA LEU A 58 -2.37 -6.12 0.95
C LEU A 58 -2.99 -7.51 0.89
N THR A 59 -4.33 -7.60 0.90
CA THR A 59 -5.04 -8.88 0.77
C THR A 59 -4.64 -9.60 -0.51
N ARG A 60 -4.62 -8.90 -1.65
CA ARG A 60 -4.24 -9.49 -2.94
C ARG A 60 -2.77 -9.90 -2.97
N LYS A 61 -1.87 -9.08 -2.41
CA LYS A 61 -0.44 -9.38 -2.32
C LYS A 61 -0.20 -10.67 -1.53
N ARG A 62 -0.84 -10.81 -0.36
CA ARG A 62 -0.78 -12.01 0.49
C ARG A 62 -1.30 -13.25 -0.22
N LEU A 63 -2.46 -13.13 -0.87
CA LEU A 63 -3.06 -14.24 -1.61
C LEU A 63 -2.15 -14.69 -2.76
N HIS A 64 -1.61 -13.75 -3.54
CA HIS A 64 -0.69 -14.06 -4.62
C HIS A 64 0.55 -14.78 -4.10
N LYS A 65 1.14 -14.30 -2.99
CA LYS A 65 2.31 -14.97 -2.39
C LYS A 65 1.99 -16.38 -1.90
N ALA A 66 0.83 -16.56 -1.27
CA ALA A 66 0.39 -17.90 -0.85
C ALA A 66 0.22 -18.85 -2.04
N GLN A 67 -0.37 -18.38 -3.14
CA GLN A 67 -0.49 -19.15 -4.38
C GLN A 67 0.86 -19.51 -4.99
N GLU A 68 1.81 -18.56 -5.04
CA GLU A 68 3.17 -18.81 -5.50
C GLU A 68 3.85 -19.91 -4.68
N LEU A 69 3.75 -19.85 -3.35
CA LEU A 69 4.36 -20.83 -2.45
C LEU A 69 3.77 -22.23 -2.66
N LEU A 70 2.44 -22.35 -2.81
CA LEU A 70 1.77 -23.62 -3.07
C LEU A 70 2.10 -24.23 -4.44
N GLN A 71 2.48 -23.41 -5.43
CA GLN A 71 2.91 -23.90 -6.76
C GLN A 71 4.37 -24.33 -6.81
N GLN A 72 5.15 -24.00 -5.78
CA GLN A 72 6.56 -24.38 -5.64
C GLN A 72 6.76 -25.65 -4.80
N GLU A 73 5.66 -26.25 -4.32
CA GLU A 73 5.60 -27.58 -3.70
C GLU A 73 5.32 -28.66 -4.75
#